data_AF-A0A699Z507-F1
#
_entry.id   AF-A0A699Z507-F1
#
_cell.length_a   1.000
_cell.length_b   1.000
_cell.length_c   1.000
_cell.angle_alpha   90.00
_cell.angle_beta   90.00
_cell.angle_gamma   90.00
#
_symmetry.space_group_name_H-M   'P 1'
#
loop_
_entity.id
_entity.type
_entity.pdbx_description
1 polymer ?
#
loop_
_entity_poly.entity_id
_entity_poly.type
_entity_poly.pdbx_seq_one_letter_code
_entity_poly.pdbx_strand_id
1 'polypeptide(L)'
;MSPRKHRVSSHDLSRSTIQQSVLNLVNCIVGAGVLGYPYCFKSSGYMLATVIMLVCLVACRFSYQLMLYCTQLTSRRTFEDMAEQATGQLGKLTITLCVAALNLGSIVAYLNILADVLSSVAGTIIPPGAEPSRSVFLAGVTLFGALPVALIVRDHHVMASFSMASVGFIVLFACVIVLFACLPTPPYVAAA
;
A
#
# COMPACT_ATOMS: atom_id res chain seq x y z
N MET A 1 12.09 48.18 13.78
CA MET A 1 11.38 46.91 14.01
C MET A 1 11.36 46.16 12.69
N SER A 2 12.31 45.25 12.47
CA SER A 2 12.51 44.57 11.17
C SER A 2 11.57 43.36 11.05
N PRO A 3 10.81 43.21 9.96
CA PRO A 3 9.95 42.05 9.77
C PRO A 3 10.84 40.82 9.52
N ARG A 4 10.64 39.77 10.33
CA ARG A 4 11.30 38.46 10.14
C ARG A 4 10.90 37.91 8.77
N LYS A 5 11.77 38.12 7.80
CA LYS A 5 11.77 37.43 6.50
C LYS A 5 11.81 35.94 6.80
N HIS A 6 10.67 35.26 6.63
CA HIS A 6 10.55 33.82 6.74
C HIS A 6 11.49 33.23 5.69
N ARG A 7 12.70 32.85 6.14
CA ARG A 7 13.68 32.15 5.33
C ARG A 7 13.08 30.78 5.05
N VAL A 8 12.35 30.67 3.95
CA VAL A 8 12.05 29.38 3.33
C VAL A 8 13.40 28.79 2.99
N SER A 9 13.87 27.87 3.83
CA SER A 9 15.11 27.15 3.61
C SER A 9 14.94 26.33 2.34
N SER A 10 15.97 26.30 1.49
CA SER A 10 16.08 25.46 0.30
C SER A 10 15.86 23.95 0.54
N HIS A 11 15.72 23.53 1.80
CA HIS A 11 15.33 22.20 2.27
C HIS A 11 13.82 21.89 2.17
N ASP A 12 12.98 22.87 1.86
CA ASP A 12 11.53 22.68 1.67
C ASP A 12 11.15 22.32 0.22
N LEU A 13 12.07 22.49 -0.75
CA LEU A 13 11.81 22.21 -2.16
C LEU A 13 11.89 20.71 -2.51
N SER A 14 12.55 19.89 -1.68
CA SER A 14 12.57 18.41 -1.77
C SER A 14 11.55 17.73 -0.88
N ARG A 15 10.63 18.47 -0.25
CA ARG A 15 9.56 17.86 0.55
C ARG A 15 8.39 17.51 -0.35
N SER A 16 8.00 16.23 -0.32
CA SER A 16 6.71 15.81 -0.85
C SER A 16 5.61 16.69 -0.26
N THR A 17 4.77 17.25 -1.13
CA THR A 17 3.61 18.06 -0.76
C THR A 17 2.69 17.25 0.15
N ILE A 18 1.94 17.90 1.04
CA ILE A 18 0.95 17.23 1.91
C ILE A 18 0.03 16.31 1.09
N GLN A 19 -0.42 16.77 -0.07
CA GLN A 19 -1.22 15.97 -1.00
C GLN A 19 -0.49 14.71 -1.48
N GLN A 20 0.80 14.80 -1.83
CA GLN A 20 1.60 13.65 -2.25
C GLN A 20 1.80 12.66 -1.10
N SER A 21 2.02 13.15 0.12
CA SER A 21 2.13 12.29 1.31
C SER A 21 0.82 11.58 1.64
N VAL A 22 -0.32 12.27 1.54
CA VAL A 22 -1.65 11.67 1.75
C VAL A 22 -1.95 10.62 0.67
N LEU A 23 -1.69 10.93 -0.60
CA LEU A 23 -1.91 9.99 -1.70
C LEU A 23 -1.03 8.74 -1.56
N ASN A 24 0.21 8.89 -1.14
CA ASN A 24 1.10 7.75 -0.88
C ASN A 24 0.62 6.89 0.29
N LEU A 25 0.13 7.52 1.36
CA LEU A 25 -0.48 6.80 2.47
C LEU A 25 -1.74 6.02 2.03
N VAL A 26 -2.61 6.65 1.25
CA VAL A 26 -3.82 6.00 0.70
C VAL A 26 -3.43 4.83 -0.21
N ASN A 27 -2.47 5.01 -1.11
CA ASN A 27 -2.00 3.94 -1.98
C ASN A 27 -1.44 2.74 -1.19
N CYS A 28 -0.75 2.99 -0.07
CA CYS A 28 -0.28 1.94 0.83
C CYS A 28 -1.43 1.18 1.51
N ILE A 29 -2.42 1.90 2.07
CA ILE A 29 -3.58 1.29 2.74
C ILE A 29 -4.43 0.48 1.76
N VAL A 30 -4.70 1.05 0.58
CA VAL A 30 -5.48 0.39 -0.46
C VAL A 30 -4.71 -0.82 -1.00
N GLY A 31 -3.41 -0.69 -1.28
CA GLY A 31 -2.59 -1.80 -1.75
C GLY A 31 -2.61 -3.00 -0.80
N ALA A 32 -2.45 -2.76 0.51
CA ALA A 32 -2.44 -3.83 1.51
C ALA A 32 -3.82 -4.48 1.69
N GLY A 33 -4.87 -3.69 1.58
CA GLY A 33 -6.23 -4.13 1.87
C GLY A 33 -7.00 -4.68 0.67
N VAL A 34 -6.77 -4.20 -0.55
CA VAL A 34 -7.61 -4.50 -1.74
C VAL A 34 -7.67 -5.99 -2.06
N LEU A 35 -6.64 -6.74 -1.71
CA LEU A 35 -6.53 -8.18 -1.93
C LEU A 35 -7.27 -8.98 -0.85
N GLY A 36 -7.28 -8.47 0.40
CA GLY A 36 -7.88 -9.14 1.55
C GLY A 36 -9.35 -8.80 1.78
N TYR A 37 -9.74 -7.54 1.57
CA TYR A 37 -11.11 -7.09 1.80
C TYR A 37 -12.18 -7.93 1.08
N PRO A 38 -12.10 -8.23 -0.24
CA PRO A 38 -13.15 -9.01 -0.90
C PRO A 38 -13.29 -10.41 -0.30
N TYR A 39 -12.17 -11.04 0.09
CA TYR A 39 -12.19 -12.34 0.76
C TYR A 39 -12.80 -12.26 2.16
N CYS A 40 -12.48 -11.21 2.93
CA CYS A 40 -13.09 -10.97 4.25
C CYS A 40 -14.62 -10.81 4.16
N PHE A 41 -15.12 -10.03 3.20
CA PHE A 41 -16.56 -9.86 3.00
C PHE A 41 -17.23 -11.14 2.52
N LYS A 42 -16.56 -11.90 1.64
CA LYS A 42 -17.06 -13.19 1.15
C LYS A 42 -17.14 -14.26 2.24
N SER A 43 -16.13 -14.33 3.11
CA SER A 43 -16.00 -15.39 4.12
C SER A 43 -16.81 -15.10 5.40
N SER A 44 -16.78 -13.86 5.89
CA SER A 44 -17.43 -13.48 7.15
C SER A 44 -18.88 -12.99 6.98
N GLY A 45 -19.32 -12.76 5.74
CA GLY A 45 -20.62 -12.13 5.43
C GLY A 45 -20.63 -10.62 5.68
N TYR A 46 -21.55 -9.92 5.01
CA TYR A 46 -21.57 -8.44 5.00
C TYR A 46 -21.70 -7.82 6.39
N MET A 47 -22.62 -8.32 7.21
CA MET A 47 -22.94 -7.71 8.50
C MET A 47 -21.75 -7.80 9.47
N LEU A 48 -21.12 -8.97 9.59
CA LEU A 48 -19.98 -9.18 10.47
C LEU A 48 -18.73 -8.46 9.95
N ALA A 49 -18.48 -8.50 8.64
CA ALA A 49 -17.38 -7.77 8.03
C ALA A 49 -17.49 -6.25 8.25
N THR A 50 -18.69 -5.67 8.14
CA THR A 50 -18.92 -4.24 8.46
C THR A 50 -18.65 -3.94 9.93
N VAL A 51 -19.09 -4.78 10.86
CA VAL A 51 -18.79 -4.60 12.30
C VAL A 51 -17.29 -4.64 12.56
N ILE A 52 -16.57 -5.62 12.01
CA ILE A 52 -15.11 -5.73 12.14
C ILE A 52 -14.43 -4.50 11.56
N MET A 53 -14.88 -4.00 10.41
CA MET A 53 -14.35 -2.78 9.80
C MET A 53 -14.58 -1.54 10.68
N LEU A 54 -15.75 -1.42 11.33
CA LEU A 54 -16.02 -0.33 12.27
C LEU A 54 -15.10 -0.40 13.51
N VAL A 55 -14.87 -1.59 14.06
CA VAL A 55 -13.93 -1.80 15.17
C VAL A 55 -12.51 -1.42 14.73
N CYS A 56 -12.09 -1.86 13.54
CA CYS A 56 -10.79 -1.51 12.96
C CYS A 56 -10.66 0.02 12.79
N LEU A 57 -11.70 0.70 12.34
CA LEU A 57 -11.72 2.16 12.19
C LEU A 57 -11.48 2.88 13.53
N VAL A 58 -12.14 2.42 14.61
CA VAL A 58 -11.93 2.97 15.96
C VAL A 58 -10.50 2.70 16.45
N ALA A 59 -9.98 1.48 16.24
CA ALA A 59 -8.62 1.13 16.58
C ALA A 59 -7.58 1.97 15.81
N CYS A 60 -7.77 2.18 14.50
CA CYS A 60 -6.92 3.05 13.68
C CYS A 60 -6.95 4.50 14.16
N ARG A 61 -8.13 5.03 14.52
CA ARG A 61 -8.27 6.38 15.10
C ARG A 61 -7.45 6.50 16.38
N PHE A 62 -7.56 5.54 17.29
CA PHE A 62 -6.80 5.52 18.53
C PHE A 62 -5.28 5.46 18.25
N SER A 63 -4.85 4.56 17.38
CA SER A 63 -3.43 4.42 17.02
C SER A 63 -2.85 5.67 16.39
N TYR A 64 -3.62 6.36 15.53
CA TYR A 64 -3.21 7.63 14.93
C TYR A 64 -3.06 8.74 15.99
N GLN A 65 -4.00 8.86 16.93
CA GLN A 65 -3.91 9.83 18.02
C GLN A 65 -2.69 9.58 18.92
N LEU A 66 -2.42 8.32 19.25
CA LEU A 66 -1.25 7.93 20.02
C LEU A 66 0.05 8.30 19.28
N MET A 67 0.14 7.98 17.99
CA MET A 67 1.30 8.31 17.17
C MET A 67 1.53 9.83 17.08
N LEU A 68 0.48 10.61 16.90
CA LEU A 68 0.56 12.07 16.92
C LEU A 68 1.09 12.58 18.26
N TYR A 69 0.57 12.05 19.38
CA TYR A 69 1.02 12.43 20.72
C TYR A 69 2.50 12.10 20.94
N CYS A 70 2.95 10.89 20.58
CA CYS A 70 4.37 10.52 20.64
C CYS A 70 5.24 11.43 19.77
N THR A 71 4.79 11.78 18.56
CA THR A 71 5.54 12.67 17.66
C THR A 71 5.73 14.06 18.28
N GLN A 72 4.72 14.59 18.98
CA GLN A 72 4.80 15.89 19.67
C GLN A 72 5.77 15.84 20.88
N LEU A 73 5.77 14.76 21.64
CA LEU A 73 6.63 14.60 22.82
C LEU A 73 8.10 14.38 22.46
N THR A 74 8.35 13.54 21.47
CA THR A 74 9.68 13.05 21.10
C THR A 74 10.35 13.99 20.07
N SER A 75 9.55 14.73 19.28
CA SER A 75 10.02 15.55 18.13
C SER A 75 10.86 14.76 17.10
N ARG A 76 10.77 13.43 17.11
CA ARG A 76 11.42 12.52 16.14
C ARG A 76 10.41 12.09 15.07
N ARG A 77 10.93 11.67 13.92
CA ARG A 77 10.13 11.36 12.71
C ARG A 77 10.04 9.87 12.38
N THR A 78 10.78 9.01 13.09
CA THR A 78 10.85 7.57 12.85
C THR A 78 10.27 6.82 14.05
N PHE A 79 9.58 5.71 13.79
CA PHE A 79 9.01 4.87 14.84
C PHE A 79 10.07 4.31 15.79
N GLU A 80 11.26 4.04 15.26
CA GLU A 80 12.39 3.48 16.00
C GLU A 80 12.94 4.50 17.01
N ASP A 81 13.15 5.75 16.60
CA ASP A 81 13.64 6.81 17.49
C ASP A 81 12.56 7.23 18.50
N MET A 82 11.27 7.16 18.12
CA MET A 82 10.16 7.34 19.08
C MET A 82 10.17 6.25 20.16
N ALA A 83 10.38 5.00 19.76
CA ALA A 83 10.48 3.88 20.71
C ALA A 83 11.74 3.97 21.58
N GLU A 84 12.87 4.39 21.01
CA GLU A 84 14.12 4.61 21.75
C GLU A 84 13.93 5.62 22.88
N GLN A 85 13.22 6.70 22.62
CA GLN A 85 13.03 7.75 23.61
C GLN A 85 11.97 7.39 24.68
N ALA A 86 11.00 6.55 24.33
CA ALA A 86 9.96 6.09 25.26
C ALA A 86 10.42 4.93 26.16
N THR A 87 11.25 4.02 25.64
CA THR A 87 11.55 2.72 26.29
C THR A 87 13.04 2.34 26.27
N GLY A 88 13.91 3.19 25.71
CA GLY A 88 15.34 2.92 25.56
C GLY A 88 15.68 2.06 24.33
N GLN A 89 16.94 1.65 24.23
CA GLN A 89 17.48 0.94 23.06
C GLN A 89 16.79 -0.41 22.78
N LEU A 90 16.30 -1.10 23.81
CA LEU A 90 15.60 -2.37 23.63
C LEU A 90 14.30 -2.19 22.85
N GLY A 91 13.51 -1.15 23.16
CA GLY A 91 12.27 -0.90 22.42
C GLY A 91 12.52 -0.41 21.00
N LYS A 92 13.63 0.31 20.75
CA LYS A 92 14.08 0.60 19.38
C LYS A 92 14.26 -0.68 18.58
N LEU A 93 15.04 -1.63 19.10
CA LEU A 93 15.32 -2.89 18.43
C LEU A 93 14.03 -3.69 18.17
N THR A 94 13.13 -3.77 19.17
CA THR A 94 11.85 -4.49 19.01
C THR A 94 11.00 -3.90 17.89
N ILE A 95 10.87 -2.56 17.83
CA ILE A 95 10.10 -1.90 16.78
C ILE A 95 10.77 -2.04 15.41
N THR A 96 12.08 -1.88 15.32
CA THR A 96 12.84 -2.12 14.08
C THR A 96 12.60 -3.53 13.56
N LEU A 97 12.71 -4.55 14.41
CA LEU A 97 12.48 -5.95 14.02
C LEU A 97 11.02 -6.21 13.61
N CYS A 98 10.06 -5.64 14.34
CA CYS A 98 8.65 -5.77 14.00
C CYS A 98 8.32 -5.13 12.63
N VAL A 99 8.78 -3.90 12.40
CA VAL A 99 8.60 -3.20 11.11
C VAL A 99 9.31 -3.95 9.99
N ALA A 100 10.51 -4.49 10.22
CA ALA A 100 11.21 -5.29 9.24
C ALA A 100 10.44 -6.58 8.89
N ALA A 101 9.94 -7.31 9.89
CA ALA A 101 9.15 -8.53 9.68
C ALA A 101 7.84 -8.22 8.91
N LEU A 102 7.15 -7.13 9.25
CA LEU A 102 5.94 -6.69 8.54
C LEU A 102 6.22 -6.34 7.08
N ASN A 103 7.31 -5.61 6.80
CA ASN A 103 7.69 -5.28 5.44
C ASN A 103 8.10 -6.52 4.63
N LEU A 104 8.87 -7.44 5.22
CA LEU A 104 9.26 -8.69 4.57
C LEU A 104 8.03 -9.55 4.23
N GLY A 105 7.12 -9.72 5.19
CA GLY A 105 5.86 -10.46 4.96
C GLY A 105 5.02 -9.81 3.85
N SER A 106 4.92 -8.48 3.85
CA SER A 106 4.19 -7.72 2.84
C SER A 106 4.78 -7.91 1.43
N ILE A 107 6.10 -7.81 1.30
CA ILE A 107 6.80 -8.03 0.03
C ILE A 107 6.55 -9.45 -0.48
N VAL A 108 6.69 -10.48 0.37
CA VAL A 108 6.46 -11.87 -0.03
C VAL A 108 5.00 -12.08 -0.46
N ALA A 109 4.04 -11.53 0.27
CA ALA A 109 2.62 -11.61 -0.07
C ALA A 109 2.32 -10.96 -1.44
N TYR A 110 2.82 -9.75 -1.68
CA TYR A 110 2.62 -9.07 -2.96
C TYR A 110 3.30 -9.79 -4.11
N LEU A 111 4.51 -10.30 -3.93
CA LEU A 111 5.21 -11.06 -4.97
C LEU A 111 4.48 -12.34 -5.33
N ASN A 112 3.95 -13.07 -4.34
CA ASN A 112 3.20 -14.28 -4.60
C ASN A 112 1.91 -13.98 -5.39
N ILE A 113 1.17 -12.94 -5.00
CA ILE A 113 -0.07 -12.57 -5.69
C ILE A 113 0.24 -12.07 -7.10
N LEU A 114 1.29 -11.26 -7.27
CA LEU A 114 1.72 -10.79 -8.59
C LEU A 114 2.12 -11.97 -9.49
N ALA A 115 2.84 -12.95 -8.96
CA ALA A 115 3.19 -14.16 -9.68
C ALA A 115 1.94 -14.97 -10.09
N ASP A 116 0.95 -15.11 -9.20
CA ASP A 116 -0.30 -15.79 -9.50
C ASP A 116 -1.10 -15.07 -10.61
N VAL A 117 -1.20 -13.74 -10.55
CA VAL A 117 -1.88 -12.92 -11.58
C VAL A 117 -1.17 -13.04 -12.93
N LEU A 118 0.15 -12.88 -12.94
CA LEU A 118 0.95 -12.96 -14.16
C LEU A 118 0.93 -14.38 -14.76
N SER A 119 0.91 -15.43 -13.93
CA SER A 119 0.76 -16.81 -14.41
C SER A 119 -0.61 -17.04 -15.06
N SER A 120 -1.68 -16.50 -14.47
CA SER A 120 -3.02 -16.56 -15.06
C SER A 120 -3.09 -15.84 -16.40
N VAL A 121 -2.38 -14.71 -16.57
CA VAL A 121 -2.30 -14.01 -17.86
C VAL A 121 -1.42 -14.78 -18.85
N ALA A 122 -0.28 -15.30 -18.41
CA ALA A 122 0.62 -16.07 -19.26
C ALA A 122 -0.03 -17.34 -19.84
N GLY A 123 -0.91 -18.01 -19.08
CA GLY A 123 -1.71 -19.14 -19.58
C GLY A 123 -2.67 -18.79 -20.72
N THR A 124 -2.98 -17.51 -20.94
CA THR A 124 -3.78 -17.05 -22.10
C THR A 124 -2.93 -16.75 -23.34
N ILE A 125 -1.60 -16.66 -23.18
CA ILE A 125 -0.67 -16.22 -24.23
C ILE A 125 0.28 -17.36 -24.64
N ILE A 126 0.60 -18.29 -23.73
CA ILE A 126 1.56 -19.38 -23.95
C ILE A 126 0.80 -20.68 -24.32
N PRO A 127 1.20 -21.39 -25.41
CA PRO A 127 0.59 -22.66 -25.79
C PRO A 127 0.82 -23.77 -24.73
N PRO A 128 -0.13 -24.71 -24.58
CA PRO A 128 -0.07 -25.75 -23.55
C PRO A 128 1.15 -26.67 -23.73
N GLY A 129 1.89 -26.93 -22.65
CA GLY A 129 3.06 -27.84 -22.66
C GLY A 129 4.44 -27.20 -22.45
N ALA A 130 4.54 -25.88 -22.32
CA ALA A 130 5.76 -25.16 -21.96
C ALA A 130 5.62 -24.40 -20.62
N GLU A 131 4.82 -24.93 -19.70
CA GLU A 131 4.53 -24.27 -18.42
C GLU A 131 5.75 -24.32 -17.46
N PRO A 132 6.41 -23.17 -17.21
CA PRO A 132 7.51 -23.12 -16.26
C PRO A 132 6.99 -23.35 -14.84
N SER A 133 7.81 -23.99 -13.99
CA SER A 133 7.45 -24.24 -12.59
C SER A 133 7.17 -22.94 -11.83
N ARG A 134 6.26 -22.99 -10.84
CA ARG A 134 5.89 -21.85 -9.97
C ARG A 134 7.11 -21.09 -9.44
N SER A 135 8.18 -21.81 -9.13
CA SER A 135 9.45 -21.27 -8.64
C SER A 135 10.20 -20.44 -9.69
N VAL A 136 10.21 -20.87 -10.95
CA VAL A 136 10.81 -20.11 -12.06
C VAL A 136 9.99 -18.86 -12.34
N PHE A 137 8.68 -18.93 -12.20
CA PHE A 137 7.80 -17.78 -12.35
C PHE A 137 8.02 -16.75 -11.24
N LEU A 138 8.07 -17.19 -9.97
CA LEU A 138 8.40 -16.33 -8.84
C LEU A 138 9.80 -15.72 -8.98
N ALA A 139 10.79 -16.51 -9.40
CA ALA A 139 12.15 -16.04 -9.61
C ALA A 139 12.20 -15.01 -10.75
N GLY A 140 11.49 -15.24 -11.86
CA GLY A 140 11.39 -14.30 -12.97
C GLY A 140 10.76 -12.97 -12.57
N VAL A 141 9.61 -13.01 -11.89
CA VAL A 141 8.93 -11.80 -11.40
C VAL A 141 9.79 -11.02 -10.39
N THR A 142 10.50 -11.73 -9.51
CA THR A 142 11.37 -11.09 -8.53
C THR A 142 12.63 -10.50 -9.18
N LEU A 143 13.28 -11.24 -10.06
CA LEU A 143 14.57 -10.86 -10.68
C LEU A 143 14.41 -9.79 -11.76
N PHE A 144 13.33 -9.85 -12.56
CA PHE A 144 13.09 -8.92 -13.66
C PHE A 144 12.08 -7.81 -13.33
N GLY A 145 11.26 -7.98 -12.29
CA GLY A 145 10.31 -6.97 -11.84
C GLY A 145 10.80 -6.24 -10.59
N ALA A 146 10.75 -6.92 -9.45
CA ALA A 146 10.96 -6.29 -8.14
C ALA A 146 12.39 -5.77 -7.93
N LEU A 147 13.39 -6.56 -8.31
CA LEU A 147 14.80 -6.23 -8.11
C LEU A 147 15.26 -5.00 -8.93
N PRO A 148 15.00 -4.89 -10.25
CA PRO A 148 15.38 -3.70 -11.00
C PRO A 148 14.61 -2.46 -10.53
N VAL A 149 13.33 -2.58 -10.17
CA VAL A 149 12.56 -1.46 -9.62
C VAL A 149 13.16 -0.98 -8.29
N ALA A 150 13.55 -1.89 -7.40
CA ALA A 150 14.20 -1.55 -6.13
C ALA A 150 15.57 -0.89 -6.31
N LEU A 151 16.30 -1.21 -7.38
CA LEU A 151 17.62 -0.65 -7.66
C LEU A 151 17.58 0.69 -8.42
N ILE A 152 16.63 0.85 -9.33
CA ILE A 152 16.53 2.01 -10.24
C ILE A 152 15.75 3.16 -9.60
N VAL A 153 14.65 2.86 -8.90
CA VAL A 153 13.78 3.92 -8.37
C VAL A 153 14.29 4.36 -7.00
N ARG A 154 15.28 5.25 -7.01
CA ARG A 154 15.82 5.90 -5.79
C ARG A 154 15.25 7.30 -5.57
N ASP A 155 14.58 7.86 -6.57
CA ASP A 155 14.03 9.20 -6.51
C ASP A 155 12.68 9.24 -5.80
N HIS A 156 12.62 9.98 -4.69
CA HIS A 156 11.40 10.20 -3.91
C HIS A 156 10.26 10.82 -4.76
N HIS A 157 10.61 11.67 -5.74
CA HIS A 157 9.63 12.28 -6.65
C HIS A 157 8.99 11.28 -7.62
N VAL A 158 9.74 10.27 -8.08
CA VAL A 158 9.20 9.25 -9.00
C VAL A 158 8.18 8.39 -8.26
N MET A 159 8.46 8.02 -7.01
CA MET A 159 7.51 7.30 -6.14
C MET A 159 6.22 8.09 -5.91
N ALA A 160 6.33 9.40 -5.66
CA ALA A 160 5.17 10.27 -5.46
C ALA A 160 4.29 10.38 -6.72
N SER A 161 4.90 10.51 -7.91
CA SER A 161 4.18 10.54 -9.19
C SER A 161 3.52 9.19 -9.49
N PHE A 162 4.21 8.08 -9.24
CA PHE A 162 3.65 6.74 -9.40
C PHE A 162 2.45 6.51 -8.47
N SER A 163 2.55 6.96 -7.22
CA SER A 163 1.44 6.87 -6.27
C SER A 163 0.23 7.68 -6.72
N MET A 164 0.43 8.88 -7.30
CA MET A 164 -0.66 9.69 -7.81
C MET A 164 -1.36 9.01 -9.00
N ALA A 165 -0.58 8.47 -9.93
CA ALA A 165 -1.10 7.73 -11.08
C ALA A 165 -1.86 6.46 -10.64
N SER A 166 -1.33 5.71 -9.68
CA SER A 166 -1.95 4.50 -9.12
C SER A 166 -3.32 4.81 -8.50
N VAL A 167 -3.41 5.82 -7.63
CA VAL A 167 -4.69 6.21 -7.02
C VAL A 167 -5.70 6.66 -8.08
N GLY A 168 -5.26 7.41 -9.09
CA GLY A 168 -6.10 7.80 -10.23
C GLY A 168 -6.66 6.58 -10.98
N PHE A 169 -5.82 5.59 -11.25
CA PHE A 169 -6.25 4.34 -11.91
C PHE A 169 -7.22 3.54 -11.06
N ILE A 170 -6.96 3.39 -9.76
CA ILE A 170 -7.85 2.69 -8.82
C ILE A 170 -9.22 3.36 -8.78
N VAL A 171 -9.27 4.70 -8.67
CA VAL A 171 -10.53 5.46 -8.67
C VAL A 171 -11.26 5.29 -10.00
N LEU A 172 -10.57 5.39 -11.13
CA LEU A 172 -11.16 5.17 -12.45
C LEU A 172 -11.77 3.77 -12.57
N PHE A 173 -11.02 2.74 -12.18
CA PHE A 173 -11.48 1.35 -12.23
C PHE A 173 -12.70 1.14 -11.32
N ALA A 174 -12.69 1.69 -10.11
CA ALA A 174 -13.83 1.65 -9.20
C ALA A 174 -15.06 2.36 -9.80
N CYS A 175 -14.88 3.55 -10.39
CA CYS A 175 -15.96 4.27 -11.06
C CYS A 175 -16.54 3.47 -12.23
N VAL A 176 -15.69 2.83 -13.04
CA VAL A 176 -16.14 1.98 -14.16
C VAL A 176 -16.95 0.79 -13.63
N ILE A 177 -16.49 0.10 -12.58
CA ILE A 177 -17.24 -1.01 -11.96
C ILE A 177 -18.60 -0.53 -11.45
N VAL A 178 -18.64 0.58 -10.72
CA VAL A 178 -19.89 1.13 -10.19
C VAL A 178 -20.83 1.52 -11.34
N LEU A 179 -20.30 2.12 -12.41
CA LEU A 179 -21.07 2.49 -13.58
C LEU A 179 -21.65 1.26 -14.30
N PHE A 180 -20.86 0.20 -14.50
CA PHE A 180 -21.35 -1.07 -15.04
C PHE A 180 -22.37 -1.77 -14.13
N ALA A 181 -22.22 -1.65 -12.80
CA ALA A 181 -23.18 -2.19 -11.84
C ALA A 181 -24.48 -1.38 -11.77
N CYS A 182 -24.41 -0.06 -12.00
CA CYS A 182 -25.57 0.83 -12.03
C CYS A 182 -26.28 0.87 -13.39
N LEU A 183 -25.59 0.54 -14.49
CA LEU A 183 -26.22 0.34 -15.79
C LEU A 183 -27.05 -0.96 -15.77
N PRO A 184 -28.32 -0.96 -16.21
CA PRO A 184 -29.06 -2.19 -16.39
C PRO A 184 -28.29 -3.06 -17.41
N THR A 185 -27.97 -4.29 -17.01
CA THR A 185 -27.31 -5.24 -17.90
C THR A 185 -28.12 -5.38 -19.18
N PRO A 186 -27.51 -5.22 -20.37
CA PRO A 186 -28.24 -5.44 -21.60
C PRO A 186 -28.72 -6.91 -21.65
N PRO A 187 -29.93 -7.17 -22.17
CA PRO A 187 -30.64 -8.45 -22.03
C PRO A 187 -29.93 -9.67 -22.64
N TYR A 188 -28.79 -9.51 -23.32
CA TYR A 188 -28.02 -10.61 -23.89
C TYR A 188 -27.10 -11.31 -22.88
N VAL A 189 -26.80 -10.71 -21.72
CA VAL A 189 -25.95 -11.34 -20.66
C VAL A 189 -26.77 -12.17 -19.69
N ALA A 190 -28.09 -11.95 -19.59
CA ALA A 190 -28.98 -12.69 -18.68
C ALA A 190 -29.43 -14.06 -19.20
N ALA A 191 -29.06 -14.43 -20.44
CA ALA A 191 -29.49 -15.65 -21.13
C ALA A 191 -28.35 -16.65 -21.41
N ALA A 192 -27.15 -16.43 -20.86
CA ALA A 192 -26.00 -17.33 -20.93
C ALA A 192 -25.59 -17.77 -19.53
#